data_AF-A0A396H168-F1
#
_entry.id   AF-A0A396H168-F1
#
_cell.length_a   1.000
_cell.length_b   1.000
_cell.length_c   1.000
_cell.angle_alpha   90.00
_cell.angle_beta   90.00
_cell.angle_gamma   90.00
#
_symmetry.space_group_name_H-M   'P 1'
#
loop_
_entity.id
_entity.type
_entity.pdbx_description
1 polymer ?
#
loop_
_entity_poly.entity_id
_entity_poly.type
_entity_poly.pdbx_seq_one_letter_code
_entity_poly.pdbx_strand_id
1 'polypeptide(L)'
;MHVLHSINKTIYETFFFSILSYLVNNRSIMASQQQNREELEERARLGETVIPGGTGGKRRSRGGQTRKQQLGSEGYQEMGTKGGQTRKEQMGREGYQEMGRKGGLSTMDKSGEQRAAEEGIDIDESKFRND
;
A
#
# COMPACT_ATOMS: atom_id res chain seq x y z
N MET A 1 -45.48 -12.18 41.96
CA MET A 1 -45.19 -13.27 40.98
C MET A 1 -45.06 -12.79 39.52
N HIS A 2 -45.71 -11.69 39.08
CA HIS A 2 -45.63 -11.20 37.69
C HIS A 2 -44.31 -10.50 37.30
N VAL A 3 -43.69 -9.76 38.21
CA VAL A 3 -42.46 -8.97 37.93
C VAL A 3 -41.24 -9.86 37.68
N LEU A 4 -41.09 -10.94 38.44
CA LEU A 4 -39.98 -11.90 38.30
C LEU A 4 -40.02 -12.65 36.96
N HIS A 5 -41.22 -13.00 36.49
CA HIS A 5 -41.40 -13.61 35.16
C HIS A 5 -41.04 -12.64 34.03
N SER A 6 -41.37 -11.35 34.18
CA SER A 6 -41.04 -10.33 33.20
C SER A 6 -39.54 -10.08 33.10
N ILE A 7 -38.83 -10.04 34.24
CA ILE A 7 -37.37 -9.83 34.27
C ILE A 7 -36.64 -10.99 33.59
N ASN A 8 -37.01 -12.23 33.92
CA ASN A 8 -36.41 -13.40 33.28
C ASN A 8 -36.63 -13.39 31.76
N LYS A 9 -37.84 -13.07 31.29
CA LYS A 9 -38.13 -12.96 29.85
C LYS A 9 -37.26 -11.89 29.17
N THR A 10 -37.13 -10.71 29.75
CA THR A 10 -36.29 -9.63 29.19
C THR A 10 -34.81 -10.01 29.15
N ILE A 11 -34.30 -10.76 30.13
CA ILE A 11 -32.92 -11.24 30.14
C ILE A 11 -32.69 -12.25 29.00
N TYR A 12 -33.61 -13.19 28.79
CA TYR A 12 -33.49 -14.15 27.67
C TYR A 12 -33.57 -13.47 26.31
N GLU A 13 -34.46 -12.50 26.13
CA GLU A 13 -34.59 -11.74 24.88
C GLU A 13 -33.31 -10.94 24.57
N THR A 14 -32.79 -10.17 25.54
CA THR A 14 -31.57 -9.38 25.32
C THR A 14 -30.35 -10.27 25.02
N PHE A 15 -30.24 -11.42 25.67
CA PHE A 15 -29.18 -12.39 25.40
C PHE A 15 -29.32 -13.03 24.00
N PHE A 16 -30.55 -13.37 23.59
CA PHE A 16 -30.84 -13.89 22.27
C PHE A 16 -30.53 -12.87 21.16
N PHE A 17 -30.93 -11.61 21.32
CA PHE A 17 -30.60 -10.53 20.38
C PHE A 17 -29.10 -10.27 20.27
N SER A 18 -28.35 -10.35 21.38
CA SER A 18 -26.89 -10.22 21.38
C SER A 18 -26.22 -11.34 20.58
N ILE A 19 -26.64 -12.59 20.82
CA ILE A 19 -26.12 -13.76 20.09
C ILE A 19 -26.47 -13.67 18.61
N LEU A 20 -27.71 -13.33 18.27
CA LEU A 20 -28.15 -13.19 16.88
C LEU A 20 -27.38 -12.08 16.16
N SER A 21 -27.22 -10.92 16.81
CA SER A 21 -26.42 -9.81 16.29
C SER A 21 -24.96 -10.21 16.07
N TYR A 22 -24.34 -10.92 17.01
CA TYR A 22 -22.96 -11.41 16.87
C TYR A 22 -22.82 -12.38 15.69
N LEU A 23 -23.77 -13.32 15.53
CA LEU A 23 -23.78 -14.29 14.42
C LEU A 23 -23.99 -13.61 13.05
N VAL A 24 -24.90 -12.61 12.98
CA VAL A 24 -25.15 -11.84 11.75
C VAL A 24 -23.93 -10.98 11.38
N ASN A 25 -23.35 -10.26 12.35
CA ASN A 25 -22.16 -9.44 12.12
C ASN A 25 -20.96 -10.26 11.63
N ASN A 26 -20.73 -11.44 12.22
CA ASN A 26 -19.64 -12.31 11.78
C ASN A 26 -19.87 -12.88 10.37
N ARG A 27 -21.13 -13.15 9.99
CA ARG A 27 -21.47 -13.57 8.62
C ARG A 27 -21.22 -12.44 7.61
N SER A 28 -21.56 -11.19 7.96
CA SER A 28 -21.34 -10.03 7.10
C SER A 28 -19.85 -9.72 6.86
N ILE A 29 -18.98 -9.94 7.85
CA ILE A 29 -17.53 -9.77 7.70
C ILE A 29 -16.93 -10.78 6.72
N MET A 30 -17.40 -12.02 6.74
CA MET A 30 -16.95 -13.05 5.79
C MET A 30 -17.47 -12.76 4.37
N ALA A 31 -18.72 -12.30 4.25
CA ALA A 31 -19.32 -11.95 2.97
C ALA A 31 -18.60 -10.75 2.30
N SER A 32 -18.21 -9.73 3.06
CA SER A 32 -17.52 -8.56 2.51
C SER A 32 -16.09 -8.86 2.03
N GLN A 33 -15.36 -9.78 2.69
CA GLN A 33 -14.07 -10.24 2.19
C GLN A 33 -14.19 -11.06 0.90
N GLN A 34 -15.28 -11.81 0.77
CA GLN A 34 -15.54 -12.60 -0.44
C GLN A 34 -15.92 -11.71 -1.62
N GLN A 35 -16.77 -10.70 -1.42
CA GLN A 35 -17.10 -9.70 -2.44
C GLN A 35 -15.84 -8.98 -2.97
N ASN A 36 -14.92 -8.59 -2.08
CA ASN A 36 -13.67 -7.93 -2.51
C ASN A 36 -12.77 -8.86 -3.37
N ARG A 37 -12.74 -10.16 -3.06
CA ARG A 37 -11.99 -11.15 -3.86
C ARG A 37 -12.64 -11.38 -5.23
N GLU A 38 -13.97 -11.50 -5.25
CA GLU A 38 -14.74 -11.69 -6.47
C GLU A 38 -14.59 -10.49 -7.42
N GLU A 39 -14.61 -9.25 -6.89
CA GLU A 39 -14.34 -8.04 -7.67
C GLU A 39 -12.92 -8.01 -8.26
N LEU A 40 -11.91 -8.43 -7.48
CA LEU A 40 -10.53 -8.53 -7.94
C LEU A 40 -10.35 -9.63 -8.99
N GLU A 41 -11.04 -10.76 -8.86
CA GLU A 41 -11.04 -11.83 -9.85
C GLU A 41 -11.74 -11.42 -11.15
N GLU A 42 -12.82 -10.65 -11.07
CA GLU A 42 -13.52 -10.10 -12.24
C GLU A 42 -12.64 -9.12 -13.01
N ARG A 43 -11.98 -8.19 -12.31
CA ARG A 43 -10.99 -7.28 -12.92
C ARG A 43 -9.86 -8.03 -13.62
N ALA A 44 -9.36 -9.10 -13.00
CA ALA A 44 -8.35 -9.97 -13.61
C ALA A 44 -8.87 -10.67 -14.87
N ARG A 45 -10.13 -11.14 -14.87
CA ARG A 45 -10.78 -11.73 -16.07
C ARG A 45 -10.99 -10.72 -17.18
N LEU A 46 -11.24 -9.46 -16.84
CA LEU A 46 -11.34 -8.35 -17.79
C LEU A 46 -9.97 -7.89 -18.33
N GLY A 47 -8.88 -8.54 -17.92
CA GLY A 47 -7.51 -8.27 -18.37
C GLY A 47 -6.81 -7.16 -17.59
N GLU A 48 -7.41 -6.64 -16.51
CA GLU A 48 -6.74 -5.71 -15.60
C GLU A 48 -5.63 -6.46 -14.84
N THR A 49 -4.45 -5.86 -14.71
CA THR A 49 -3.36 -6.48 -13.95
C THR A 49 -3.66 -6.38 -12.46
N VAL A 50 -4.23 -7.45 -11.92
CA VAL A 50 -4.54 -7.57 -10.49
C VAL A 50 -3.35 -8.18 -9.77
N ILE A 51 -2.64 -7.37 -9.00
CA ILE A 51 -1.56 -7.83 -8.12
C ILE A 51 -2.19 -8.15 -6.76
N PRO A 52 -2.30 -9.43 -6.35
CA PRO A 52 -2.89 -9.79 -5.08
C PRO A 52 -2.09 -9.14 -3.95
N GLY A 53 -2.74 -8.27 -3.18
CA GLY A 53 -2.25 -7.70 -1.92
C GLY A 53 -0.75 -7.46 -1.89
N GLY A 54 -0.29 -6.45 -2.65
CA GLY A 54 1.10 -6.03 -2.61
C GLY A 54 1.53 -5.70 -1.18
N THR A 55 2.25 -6.62 -0.53
CA THR A 55 3.19 -6.29 0.56
C THR A 55 4.41 -5.56 -0.01
N GLY A 56 4.20 -4.65 -0.97
CA GLY A 56 5.23 -3.90 -1.68
C GLY A 56 6.10 -3.11 -0.71
N GLY A 57 5.53 -2.61 0.39
CA GLY A 57 6.29 -1.98 1.46
C GLY A 57 7.08 -2.96 2.34
N LYS A 58 6.46 -4.06 2.79
CA LYS A 58 7.08 -5.01 3.74
C LYS A 58 8.18 -5.85 3.11
N ARG A 59 8.04 -6.29 1.85
CA ARG A 59 9.08 -7.05 1.15
C ARG A 59 10.26 -6.17 0.69
N ARG A 60 10.01 -4.93 0.24
CA ARG A 60 11.09 -3.97 -0.08
C ARG A 60 11.85 -3.54 1.17
N SER A 61 11.14 -3.26 2.26
CA SER A 61 11.75 -2.99 3.57
C SER A 61 12.62 -4.16 4.03
N ARG A 62 12.13 -5.40 3.91
CA ARG A 62 12.88 -6.59 4.31
C ARG A 62 14.11 -6.84 3.43
N GLY A 63 14.01 -6.67 2.11
CA GLY A 63 15.16 -6.78 1.20
C GLY A 63 16.26 -5.76 1.50
N GLY A 64 15.88 -4.49 1.71
CA GLY A 64 16.81 -3.44 2.11
C GLY A 64 17.46 -3.71 3.47
N GLN A 65 16.67 -4.17 4.45
CA GLN A 65 17.17 -4.55 5.77
C GLN A 65 18.13 -5.74 5.72
N THR A 66 17.81 -6.79 4.94
CA THR A 66 18.71 -7.94 4.75
C THR A 66 20.03 -7.50 4.11
N ARG A 67 19.98 -6.64 3.08
CA ARG A 67 21.20 -6.15 2.44
C ARG A 67 22.02 -5.26 3.35
N LYS A 68 21.38 -4.44 4.19
CA LYS A 68 22.04 -3.63 5.22
C LYS A 68 22.69 -4.52 6.29
N GLN A 69 22.07 -5.62 6.70
CA GLN A 69 22.69 -6.58 7.61
C GLN A 69 23.90 -7.28 7.01
N GLN A 70 23.86 -7.64 5.72
CA GLN A 70 24.96 -8.31 5.02
C GLN A 70 26.17 -7.41 4.77
N LEU A 71 25.94 -6.16 4.37
CA LEU A 71 26.99 -5.22 3.99
C LEU A 71 27.47 -4.32 5.14
N GLY A 72 26.74 -4.31 6.26
CA GLY A 72 26.87 -3.27 7.28
C GLY A 72 26.37 -1.91 6.78
N SER A 73 26.39 -0.92 7.68
CA SER A 73 25.93 0.44 7.38
C SER A 73 26.78 1.12 6.31
N GLU A 74 28.11 0.97 6.37
CA GLU A 74 29.05 1.57 5.43
C GLU A 74 28.91 0.97 4.03
N GLY A 75 28.91 -0.37 3.90
CA GLY A 75 28.76 -1.02 2.60
C GLY A 75 27.39 -0.79 1.96
N TYR A 76 26.32 -0.65 2.76
CA TYR A 76 25.01 -0.27 2.25
C TYR A 76 24.98 1.17 1.72
N GLN A 77 25.62 2.10 2.43
CA GLN A 77 25.74 3.49 2.00
C GLN A 77 26.61 3.63 0.75
N GLU A 78 27.73 2.91 0.68
CA GLU A 78 28.60 2.89 -0.50
C GLU A 78 27.86 2.37 -1.72
N MET A 79 27.08 1.29 -1.57
CA MET A 79 26.25 0.73 -2.64
C MET A 79 25.22 1.72 -3.16
N GLY A 80 24.52 2.42 -2.25
CA GLY A 80 23.58 3.47 -2.63
C GLY A 80 24.26 4.63 -3.36
N THR A 81 25.43 5.04 -2.86
CA THR A 81 26.22 6.13 -3.46
C THR A 81 26.71 5.78 -4.86
N LYS A 82 27.29 4.58 -5.04
CA LYS A 82 27.74 4.09 -6.35
C LYS A 82 26.57 3.98 -7.34
N GLY A 83 25.44 3.43 -6.91
CA GLY A 83 24.24 3.35 -7.75
C GLY A 83 23.75 4.74 -8.20
N GLY A 84 23.75 5.72 -7.29
CA GLY A 84 23.42 7.11 -7.61
C GLY A 84 24.41 7.74 -8.59
N GLN A 85 25.71 7.51 -8.41
CA GLN A 85 26.76 8.00 -9.32
C GLN A 85 26.63 7.40 -10.72
N THR A 86 26.49 6.08 -10.85
CA THR A 86 26.27 5.42 -12.14
C THR A 86 25.03 5.97 -12.83
N ARG A 87 23.95 6.20 -12.08
CA ARG A 87 22.72 6.75 -12.67
C ARG A 87 22.92 8.20 -13.13
N LYS A 88 23.64 9.01 -12.36
CA LYS A 88 24.03 10.38 -12.73
C LYS A 88 24.93 10.42 -13.96
N GLU A 89 25.83 9.47 -14.12
CA GLU A 89 26.70 9.35 -15.30
C GLU A 89 25.89 9.03 -16.56
N GLN A 90 24.87 8.17 -16.44
CA GLN A 90 24.00 7.78 -17.56
C GLN A 90 23.12 8.92 -18.08
N MET A 91 22.45 9.65 -17.18
CA MET A 91 21.47 10.70 -17.55
C MET A 91 22.02 12.12 -17.49
N GLY A 92 23.30 12.27 -17.13
CA GLY A 92 23.92 13.56 -16.88
C GLY A 92 23.41 14.25 -15.60
N ARG A 93 23.99 15.42 -15.34
CA ARG A 93 23.69 16.21 -14.13
C ARG A 93 22.24 16.69 -14.10
N GLU A 94 21.73 17.16 -15.23
CA GLU A 94 20.37 17.71 -15.32
C GLU A 94 19.31 16.63 -15.11
N GLY A 95 19.40 15.50 -15.81
CA GLY A 95 18.47 14.38 -15.62
C GLY A 95 18.45 13.87 -14.18
N TYR A 96 19.61 13.82 -13.53
CA TYR A 96 19.71 13.37 -12.13
C TYR A 96 19.07 14.35 -11.15
N GLN A 97 19.28 15.66 -11.36
CA GLN A 97 18.64 16.70 -10.56
C GLN A 97 17.12 16.68 -10.73
N GLU A 98 16.67 16.55 -11.97
CA GLU A 98 15.25 16.54 -12.32
C GLU A 98 14.54 15.29 -11.75
N MET A 99 15.21 14.13 -11.78
CA MET A 99 14.72 12.90 -11.15
C MET A 99 14.64 13.02 -9.63
N GLY A 100 15.64 13.66 -9.01
CA GLY A 100 15.63 13.98 -7.58
C GLY A 100 14.48 14.90 -7.21
N ARG A 101 14.19 15.91 -8.05
CA ARG A 101 13.06 16.82 -7.89
C ARG A 101 11.72 16.07 -7.98
N LYS A 102 11.52 15.25 -9.01
CA LYS A 102 10.34 14.36 -9.13
C LYS A 102 10.19 13.47 -7.89
N GLY A 103 11.28 12.85 -7.42
CA GLY A 103 11.28 12.02 -6.22
C GLY A 103 10.86 12.76 -4.96
N GLY A 104 11.37 13.98 -4.75
CA GLY A 104 11.05 14.82 -3.60
C GLY A 104 9.59 15.29 -3.54
N LEU A 105 8.91 15.36 -4.70
CA LEU A 105 7.49 15.68 -4.77
C LEU A 105 6.58 14.49 -4.43
N SER A 106 7.12 13.27 -4.37
CA SER A 106 6.31 12.06 -4.10
C SER A 106 5.84 12.03 -2.64
N THR A 107 4.55 11.76 -2.44
CA THR A 107 3.94 11.59 -1.11
C THR A 107 3.49 10.14 -0.91
N MET A 108 2.89 9.83 0.24
CA MET A 108 2.33 8.49 0.48
C MET A 108 1.18 8.15 -0.47
N ASP A 109 0.38 9.14 -0.84
CA ASP A 109 -0.86 8.96 -1.61
C ASP A 109 -0.71 9.28 -3.10
N LYS A 110 0.32 10.06 -3.47
CA LYS A 110 0.52 10.54 -4.84
C LYS A 110 1.96 10.37 -5.30
N SER A 111 2.11 10.00 -6.56
CA SER A 111 3.42 10.00 -7.20
C SER A 111 3.95 11.42 -7.40
N GLY A 112 5.27 11.56 -7.49
CA GLY A 112 5.90 12.83 -7.80
C GLY A 112 5.47 13.43 -9.15
N GLU A 113 5.05 12.59 -10.10
CA GLU A 113 4.50 13.03 -11.39
C GLU A 113 3.16 13.73 -11.22
N GLN A 114 2.24 13.10 -10.49
CA GLN A 114 0.92 13.66 -10.21
C GLN A 114 1.05 14.98 -9.44
N ARG A 115 1.96 15.02 -8.46
CA ARG A 115 2.23 16.23 -7.68
C ARG A 115 2.87 17.34 -8.52
N ALA A 116 3.78 17.00 -9.42
CA ALA A 116 4.35 17.97 -10.34
C ALA A 116 3.28 18.57 -11.26
N ALA A 117 2.39 17.74 -11.81
CA ALA A 117 1.28 18.20 -12.63
C ALA A 117 0.29 19.10 -11.84
N GLU A 118 -0.02 18.75 -10.59
CA GLU A 118 -0.89 19.56 -9.71
C GLU A 118 -0.28 20.92 -9.37
N GLU A 119 1.03 20.96 -9.15
CA GLU A 119 1.76 22.18 -8.81
C GLU A 119 2.20 22.99 -10.06
N GLY A 120 1.89 22.50 -11.27
CA GLY A 120 2.30 23.14 -12.52
C GLY A 120 3.82 23.11 -12.75
N ILE A 121 4.52 22.14 -12.14
CA ILE A 121 5.95 21.92 -12.31
C ILE A 121 6.16 21.08 -13.56
N ASP A 122 6.75 21.68 -14.59
CA ASP A 122 7.13 20.97 -15.81
C ASP A 122 8.35 20.07 -15.55
N ILE A 123 8.18 18.76 -15.76
CA ILE A 123 9.22 17.74 -15.58
C ILE A 123 9.49 17.08 -16.93
N ASP A 124 10.71 17.26 -17.43
CA ASP A 124 11.15 16.63 -18.66
C ASP A 124 11.56 15.16 -18.43
N GLU A 125 10.63 14.24 -18.72
CA GLU A 125 10.85 12.80 -18.54
C GLU A 125 11.82 12.19 -19.56
N SER A 126 12.05 12.86 -20.70
CA SER A 126 13.01 12.37 -21.71
C SER A 126 14.41 12.29 -21.11
N LYS A 127 14.72 13.16 -20.13
CA LYS A 127 16.00 13.17 -19.40
C LYS A 127 16.20 11.99 -18.46
N PHE A 128 15.22 11.10 -18.27
CA PHE A 128 15.33 9.96 -17.36
C PHE A 128 15.70 8.65 -18.05
N ARG A 129 15.60 8.63 -19.38
CA ARG A 129 15.82 7.47 -20.23
C ARG A 129 17.13 7.65 -20.99
N ASN A 130 17.82 6.54 -21.20
CA ASN A 130 18.92 6.50 -22.17
C ASN A 130 18.26 5.96 -23.44
N ASP A 131 18.01 6.83 -24.41
CA ASP A 131 17.52 6.43 -25.73
C ASP A 131 18.64 5.80 -26.57
#